data_AF-A0A439CQY4-F1
#
_entry.id   AF-A0A439CQY4-F1
#
_cell.length_a   1.000
_cell.length_b   1.000
_cell.length_c   1.000
_cell.angle_alpha   90.00
_cell.angle_beta   90.00
_cell.angle_gamma   90.00
#
_symmetry.space_group_name_H-M   'P 1'
#
loop_
_entity.id
_entity.type
_entity.pdbx_description
1 polymer ?
#
loop_
_entity_poly.entity_id
_entity_poly.type
_entity_poly.pdbx_seq_one_letter_code
_entity_poly.pdbx_strand_id
1 'polypeptide(L)'
;MLFRTANEPTPAVVFIATAIRLAHKLGLHRRSSDLHDPTLCLQRHRVFWIAYTLDRSISSQTRISPVQLDSDIDLDLPPLTPLCDDLGGFVVTDNKHPTFSFLRASVQMARIQGLVHKYVYSASAQTPNSIQEANNIAFIHRELDAWTAQIPPDFHPAVLRQSADIALSRHFCILYSARLSCRAIISYGSIHDSFHYSNWVGGLRDYGERVAAGQVVSRIADQQGWTALVDESRDYLSLFMTFQSRDAIFTM
;
A
#
# COMPACT_ATOMS: atom_id res chain seq x y z
N MET A 1 -7.45 15.52 -2.36
CA MET A 1 -7.99 14.14 -2.30
C MET A 1 -9.51 14.18 -2.45
N LEU A 2 -10.04 14.64 -3.59
CA LEU A 2 -11.48 14.92 -3.77
C LEU A 2 -12.29 13.71 -4.28
N PHE A 3 -11.61 12.68 -4.81
CA PHE A 3 -12.23 11.53 -5.46
C PHE A 3 -12.01 10.19 -4.73
N ARG A 4 -11.29 10.19 -3.60
CA ARG A 4 -11.24 9.02 -2.71
C ARG A 4 -12.52 8.87 -1.88
N THR A 5 -13.37 9.89 -1.86
CA THR A 5 -14.56 10.03 -1.00
C THR A 5 -15.87 9.96 -1.76
N ALA A 6 -15.83 9.84 -3.08
CA ALA A 6 -17.04 9.70 -3.88
C ALA A 6 -17.52 8.25 -3.81
N ASN A 7 -18.82 8.03 -3.61
CA ASN A 7 -19.44 6.70 -3.71
C ASN A 7 -19.21 6.01 -5.07
N GLU A 8 -18.73 6.77 -6.07
CA GLU A 8 -18.38 6.28 -7.38
C GLU A 8 -16.87 6.45 -7.61
N PRO A 9 -16.09 5.36 -7.78
CA PRO A 9 -14.65 5.43 -8.02
C PRO A 9 -14.31 5.81 -9.47
N THR A 10 -15.28 5.74 -10.40
CA THR A 10 -15.09 5.97 -11.83
C THR A 10 -14.36 7.28 -12.16
N PRO A 11 -14.72 8.45 -11.58
CA PRO A 11 -14.03 9.69 -11.88
C PRO A 11 -12.54 9.62 -11.48
N ALA A 12 -12.23 9.01 -10.33
CA ALA A 12 -10.85 8.85 -9.87
C ALA A 12 -10.02 8.04 -10.87
N VAL A 13 -10.58 6.92 -11.35
CA VAL A 13 -9.96 6.03 -12.35
C VAL A 13 -9.70 6.78 -13.66
N VAL A 14 -10.68 7.54 -14.16
CA VAL A 14 -10.54 8.31 -15.41
C VAL A 14 -9.49 9.41 -15.27
N PHE A 15 -9.50 10.16 -14.17
CA PHE A 15 -8.55 11.24 -13.95
C PHE A 15 -7.13 10.72 -13.80
N ILE A 16 -6.91 9.63 -13.05
CA ILE A 16 -5.56 9.11 -12.88
C ILE A 16 -5.01 8.52 -14.18
N ALA A 17 -5.85 7.82 -14.96
CA ALA A 17 -5.46 7.35 -16.29
C ALA A 17 -5.05 8.49 -17.23
N THR A 18 -5.81 9.60 -17.18
CA THR A 18 -5.50 10.82 -17.94
C THR A 18 -4.20 11.45 -17.46
N ALA A 19 -4.00 11.57 -16.15
CA ALA A 19 -2.79 12.15 -15.56
C ALA A 19 -1.53 11.34 -15.92
N ILE A 20 -1.58 10.01 -15.83
CA ILE A 20 -0.48 9.13 -16.26
C ILE A 20 -0.17 9.34 -17.73
N ARG A 21 -1.18 9.37 -18.60
CA ARG A 21 -0.98 9.59 -20.04
C ARG A 21 -0.38 10.97 -20.36
N LEU A 22 -0.75 12.00 -19.61
CA LEU A 22 -0.14 13.33 -19.72
C LEU A 22 1.32 13.32 -19.21
N ALA A 23 1.60 12.64 -18.11
CA ALA A 23 2.95 12.49 -17.60
C ALA A 23 3.86 11.77 -18.60
N HIS A 24 3.33 10.77 -19.32
CA HIS A 24 3.99 10.13 -20.45
C HIS A 24 4.27 11.09 -21.60
N LYS A 25 3.25 11.82 -22.05
CA LYS A 25 3.38 12.82 -23.13
C LYS A 25 4.43 13.88 -22.82
N LEU A 26 4.54 14.29 -21.55
CA LEU A 26 5.51 15.27 -21.08
C LEU A 26 6.90 14.67 -20.79
N GLY A 27 7.07 13.35 -20.90
CA GLY A 27 8.34 12.66 -20.65
C GLY A 27 8.72 12.56 -19.18
N LEU A 28 7.79 12.77 -18.23
CA LEU A 28 8.10 12.84 -16.79
C LEU A 28 8.63 11.52 -16.20
N HIS A 29 8.57 10.42 -16.95
CA HIS A 29 8.98 9.07 -16.56
C HIS A 29 10.38 8.69 -17.06
N ARG A 30 11.14 9.63 -17.64
CA ARG A 30 12.47 9.36 -18.22
C ARG A 30 13.50 10.41 -17.77
N ARG A 31 14.70 9.94 -17.42
CA ARG A 31 15.88 10.80 -17.19
C ARG A 31 16.27 11.61 -18.43
N SER A 32 16.03 11.09 -19.63
CA SER A 32 16.35 11.80 -20.89
C SER A 32 15.56 13.10 -21.09
N SER A 33 14.54 13.37 -20.28
CA SER A 33 13.82 14.66 -20.26
C SER A 33 14.51 15.73 -19.39
N ASP A 34 15.62 15.40 -18.73
CA ASP A 34 16.36 16.26 -17.79
C ASP A 34 17.27 17.30 -18.47
N LEU A 35 16.86 17.82 -19.64
CA LEU A 35 17.51 18.98 -20.25
C LEU A 35 17.20 20.31 -19.51
N HIS A 36 16.49 20.22 -18.39
CA HIS A 36 16.01 21.34 -17.61
C HIS A 36 16.90 21.61 -16.40
N ASP A 37 16.66 22.75 -15.74
CA ASP A 37 17.25 23.06 -14.45
C ASP A 37 17.03 21.93 -13.41
N PRO A 38 18.03 21.56 -12.59
CA PRO A 38 17.93 20.45 -11.64
C PRO A 38 16.74 20.52 -10.69
N THR A 39 16.34 21.72 -10.24
CA THR A 39 15.18 21.90 -9.36
C THR A 39 13.89 21.56 -10.11
N LEU A 40 13.77 21.98 -11.38
CA LEU A 40 12.61 21.65 -12.21
C LEU A 40 12.53 20.13 -12.49
N CYS A 41 13.67 19.47 -12.78
CA CYS A 41 13.74 18.02 -12.95
C CYS A 41 13.26 17.28 -11.69
N LEU A 42 13.70 17.71 -10.51
CA LEU A 42 13.27 17.13 -9.24
C LEU A 42 11.75 17.23 -9.03
N GLN A 43 11.14 18.39 -9.31
CA GLN A 43 9.70 18.57 -9.19
C GLN A 43 8.93 17.72 -10.21
N ARG A 44 9.43 17.59 -11.45
CA ARG A 44 8.85 16.73 -12.49
C ARG A 44 8.84 15.26 -12.08
N HIS A 45 9.96 14.77 -11.52
CA HIS A 45 10.04 13.41 -10.98
C HIS A 45 9.07 13.19 -9.81
N ARG A 46 8.94 14.17 -8.91
CA ARG A 46 7.95 14.09 -7.81
C ARG A 46 6.52 13.99 -8.32
N VAL A 47 6.14 14.82 -9.30
CA VAL A 47 4.81 14.76 -9.92
C VAL A 47 4.53 13.37 -10.51
N PHE A 48 5.51 12.81 -11.23
CA PHE A 48 5.39 11.45 -11.76
C PHE A 48 5.21 10.42 -10.63
N TRP A 49 6.03 10.47 -9.59
CA TRP A 49 5.96 9.51 -8.47
C TRP A 49 4.68 9.63 -7.64
N ILE A 50 4.10 10.83 -7.53
CA ILE A 50 2.78 11.04 -6.92
C ILE A 50 1.69 10.40 -7.78
N ALA A 51 1.70 10.65 -9.09
CA ALA A 51 0.75 10.03 -10.01
C ALA A 51 0.89 8.50 -10.01
N TYR A 52 2.13 7.99 -10.01
CA TYR A 52 2.46 6.57 -9.87
C TYR A 52 1.79 5.96 -8.63
N THR A 53 1.94 6.61 -7.47
CA THR A 53 1.40 6.14 -6.18
C THR A 53 -0.13 6.14 -6.18
N LEU A 54 -0.74 7.19 -6.73
CA LEU A 54 -2.20 7.30 -6.83
C LEU A 54 -2.79 6.23 -7.75
N ASP A 55 -2.16 5.95 -8.89
CA ASP A 55 -2.58 4.91 -9.84
C ASP A 55 -2.70 3.54 -9.15
N ARG A 56 -1.68 3.13 -8.38
CA ARG A 56 -1.70 1.82 -7.70
C ARG A 56 -2.62 1.81 -6.50
N SER A 57 -2.72 2.92 -5.78
CA SER A 57 -3.69 3.02 -4.68
C SER A 57 -5.13 2.89 -5.17
N ILE A 58 -5.49 3.55 -6.27
CA ILE A 58 -6.84 3.47 -6.86
C ILE A 58 -7.06 2.07 -7.45
N SER A 59 -6.05 1.52 -8.12
CA SER A 59 -6.10 0.15 -8.66
C SER A 59 -6.31 -0.90 -7.58
N SER A 60 -5.64 -0.77 -6.44
CA SER A 60 -5.79 -1.67 -5.29
C SER A 60 -7.20 -1.59 -4.70
N GLN A 61 -7.85 -0.42 -4.73
CA GLN A 61 -9.20 -0.22 -4.20
C GLN A 61 -10.28 -0.70 -5.17
N THR A 62 -10.09 -0.45 -6.46
CA THR A 62 -11.08 -0.74 -7.52
C THR A 62 -10.90 -2.10 -8.18
N ARG A 63 -9.77 -2.77 -7.92
CA ARG A 63 -9.31 -3.99 -8.62
C ARG A 63 -9.13 -3.83 -10.14
N ILE A 64 -9.11 -2.59 -10.62
CA ILE A 64 -8.77 -2.27 -12.00
C ILE A 64 -7.25 -2.24 -12.09
N SER A 65 -6.69 -2.74 -13.20
CA SER A 65 -5.23 -2.76 -13.39
C SER A 65 -4.65 -1.34 -13.41
N PRO A 66 -3.48 -1.12 -12.78
CA PRO A 66 -2.74 0.14 -12.91
C PRO A 66 -2.46 0.48 -14.37
N VAL A 67 -2.54 1.76 -14.70
CA VAL A 67 -2.29 2.26 -16.07
C VAL A 67 -0.80 2.28 -16.37
N GLN A 68 0.02 2.64 -15.37
CA GLN A 68 1.46 2.74 -15.55
C GLN A 68 2.12 1.36 -15.43
N LEU A 69 2.87 0.96 -16.46
CA LEU A 69 3.76 -0.20 -16.41
C LEU A 69 5.10 0.18 -15.79
N ASP A 70 5.64 -0.69 -14.94
CA ASP A 70 6.96 -0.48 -14.32
C ASP A 70 8.11 -0.59 -15.33
N SER A 71 7.94 -1.38 -16.41
CA SER A 71 8.91 -1.50 -17.51
C SER A 71 9.14 -0.21 -18.27
N ASP A 72 8.18 0.71 -18.22
CA ASP A 72 8.19 1.94 -18.99
C ASP A 72 8.72 3.12 -18.16
N ILE A 73 9.38 2.85 -17.03
CA ILE A 73 9.89 3.87 -16.11
C ILE A 73 11.41 3.84 -16.15
N ASP A 74 12.00 4.92 -16.64
CA ASP A 74 13.43 5.18 -16.59
C ASP A 74 13.68 6.32 -15.60
N LEU A 75 13.36 6.06 -14.32
CA LEU A 75 13.61 6.96 -13.20
C LEU A 75 14.12 6.21 -11.98
N ASP A 76 15.01 6.86 -11.24
CA ASP A 76 15.38 6.42 -9.91
C ASP A 76 14.24 6.66 -8.91
N LEU A 77 14.18 5.81 -7.90
CA LEU A 77 13.30 6.02 -6.75
C LEU A 77 13.60 7.39 -6.11
N PRO A 78 12.60 8.03 -5.48
CA PRO A 78 12.82 9.27 -4.75
C PRO A 78 14.01 9.16 -3.77
N PRO A 79 14.79 10.24 -3.60
CA PRO A 79 16.05 10.20 -2.89
C PRO A 79 15.86 9.82 -1.41
N LEU A 80 16.84 9.11 -0.82
CA LEU A 80 16.80 8.70 0.59
C LEU A 80 17.08 9.87 1.53
N THR A 81 17.92 10.80 1.10
CA THR A 81 18.31 12.02 1.83
C THR A 81 18.00 13.24 0.96
N PRO A 82 17.71 14.42 1.53
CA PRO A 82 17.44 15.59 0.72
C PRO A 82 18.58 15.93 -0.21
N LEU A 83 18.20 16.40 -1.40
CA LEU A 83 19.13 16.94 -2.37
C LEU A 83 19.13 18.46 -2.17
N CYS A 84 20.28 19.01 -1.76
CA CYS A 84 20.39 20.41 -1.36
C CYS A 84 19.38 20.78 -0.24
N ASP A 85 18.87 22.00 -0.24
CA ASP A 85 17.90 22.50 0.76
C ASP A 85 16.44 22.12 0.43
N ASP A 86 16.20 21.22 -0.55
CA ASP A 86 14.85 20.82 -0.97
C ASP A 86 14.32 19.65 -0.13
N LEU A 87 13.44 19.98 0.82
CA LEU A 87 12.80 19.02 1.74
C LEU A 87 11.50 18.42 1.19
N GLY A 88 11.14 18.66 -0.08
CA GLY A 88 9.90 18.14 -0.66
C GLY A 88 9.85 16.61 -0.66
N GLY A 89 8.78 16.06 -0.08
CA GLY A 89 8.59 14.62 0.08
C GLY A 89 9.32 14.01 1.28
N PHE A 90 9.97 14.81 2.11
CA PHE A 90 10.57 14.39 3.38
C PHE A 90 9.69 14.78 4.57
N VAL A 91 9.76 13.99 5.64
CA VAL A 91 9.26 14.39 6.96
C VAL A 91 10.38 15.11 7.70
N VAL A 92 10.03 16.27 8.25
CA VAL A 92 10.93 17.12 9.02
C VAL A 92 10.40 17.15 10.44
N THR A 93 11.21 16.73 11.40
CA THR A 93 10.85 16.81 12.82
C THR A 93 11.14 18.21 13.36
N ASP A 94 10.66 18.50 14.57
CA ASP A 94 10.81 19.82 15.23
C ASP A 94 12.27 20.29 15.33
N ASN A 95 13.22 19.35 15.30
CA ASN A 95 14.67 19.63 15.27
C ASN A 95 15.18 20.10 13.90
N LYS A 96 14.29 20.33 12.92
CA LYS A 96 14.56 20.78 11.54
C LYS A 96 15.51 19.88 10.73
N HIS A 97 15.72 18.65 11.17
CA HIS A 97 16.48 17.67 10.40
C HIS A 97 15.52 16.78 9.58
N PRO A 98 15.80 16.58 8.28
CA PRO A 98 15.07 15.63 7.46
C PRO A 98 15.35 14.22 7.98
N THR A 99 14.34 13.57 8.55
CA THR A 99 14.53 12.25 9.18
C THR A 99 14.10 11.11 8.28
N PHE A 100 13.21 11.36 7.31
CA PHE A 100 12.61 10.28 6.52
C PHE A 100 12.07 10.72 5.17
N SER A 101 12.35 9.94 4.11
CA SER A 101 11.81 10.16 2.77
C SER A 101 10.42 9.51 2.62
N PHE A 102 9.38 10.26 2.96
CA PHE A 102 7.99 9.79 2.89
C PHE A 102 7.55 9.44 1.46
N LEU A 103 7.95 10.27 0.47
CA LEU A 103 7.61 10.00 -0.93
C LEU A 103 8.23 8.69 -1.40
N ARG A 104 9.48 8.40 -1.01
CA ARG A 104 10.13 7.13 -1.34
C ARG A 104 9.37 5.94 -0.75
N ALA A 105 9.04 6.02 0.54
CA ALA A 105 8.28 4.97 1.21
C ALA A 105 6.90 4.75 0.57
N SER A 106 6.24 5.83 0.14
CA SER A 106 4.96 5.77 -0.58
C SER A 106 5.10 5.07 -1.93
N VAL A 107 6.14 5.38 -2.71
CA VAL A 107 6.42 4.74 -4.00
C VAL A 107 6.73 3.25 -3.83
N GLN A 108 7.51 2.89 -2.81
CA GLN A 108 7.80 1.48 -2.51
C GLN A 108 6.53 0.71 -2.12
N MET A 109 5.66 1.29 -1.28
CA MET A 109 4.37 0.67 -0.97
C MET A 109 3.49 0.51 -2.22
N ALA A 110 3.46 1.52 -3.09
CA ALA A 110 2.75 1.46 -4.36
C ALA A 110 3.29 0.35 -5.28
N ARG A 111 4.62 0.13 -5.32
CA ARG A 111 5.21 -1.02 -6.04
C ARG A 111 4.71 -2.34 -5.48
N ILE A 112 4.66 -2.50 -4.16
CA ILE A 112 4.12 -3.71 -3.52
C ILE A 112 2.65 -3.91 -3.88
N GLN A 113 1.82 -2.85 -3.90
CA GLN A 113 0.44 -2.93 -4.39
C GLN A 113 0.37 -3.40 -5.86
N GLY A 114 1.28 -2.94 -6.71
CA GLY A 114 1.41 -3.42 -8.09
C GLY A 114 1.77 -4.91 -8.17
N LEU A 115 2.67 -5.40 -7.30
CA LEU A 115 3.03 -6.82 -7.20
C LEU A 115 1.85 -7.67 -6.73
N VAL A 116 1.11 -7.22 -5.72
CA VAL A 116 -0.13 -7.87 -5.27
C VAL A 116 -1.11 -7.98 -6.43
N HIS A 117 -1.35 -6.88 -7.16
CA HIS A 117 -2.24 -6.93 -8.31
C HIS A 117 -1.76 -7.91 -9.38
N LYS A 118 -0.47 -7.89 -9.72
CA LYS A 118 0.13 -8.80 -10.70
C LYS A 118 -0.03 -10.28 -10.31
N TYR A 119 0.24 -10.63 -9.05
CA TYR A 119 0.29 -12.02 -8.62
C TYR A 119 -1.04 -12.56 -8.08
N VAL A 120 -2.00 -11.70 -7.73
CA VAL A 120 -3.29 -12.12 -7.17
C VAL A 120 -4.45 -11.85 -8.13
N TYR A 121 -4.45 -10.72 -8.85
CA TYR A 121 -5.61 -10.30 -9.65
C TYR A 121 -5.46 -10.46 -11.16
N SER A 122 -4.23 -10.57 -11.69
CA SER A 122 -4.02 -10.65 -13.14
C SER A 122 -4.65 -11.91 -13.75
N ALA A 123 -5.04 -11.84 -15.03
CA ALA A 123 -5.55 -13.00 -15.76
C ALA A 123 -4.54 -14.17 -15.77
N SER A 124 -3.23 -13.86 -15.82
CA SER A 124 -2.17 -14.87 -15.70
C SER A 124 -2.11 -15.52 -14.31
N ALA A 125 -2.45 -14.80 -13.25
CA ALA A 125 -2.50 -15.35 -11.90
C ALA A 125 -3.65 -16.36 -11.74
N GLN A 126 -4.73 -16.22 -12.51
CA GLN A 126 -5.90 -17.12 -12.44
C GLN A 126 -5.63 -18.52 -13.01
N THR A 127 -4.46 -18.76 -13.61
CA THR A 127 -4.07 -20.10 -14.05
C THR A 127 -3.30 -20.80 -12.93
N PRO A 128 -3.85 -21.88 -12.34
CA PRO A 128 -3.34 -22.44 -11.09
C PRO A 128 -1.99 -23.14 -11.28
N ASN A 129 -0.96 -22.59 -10.64
CA ASN A 129 0.27 -23.30 -10.29
C ASN A 129 0.58 -23.02 -8.82
N SER A 130 0.18 -23.95 -7.94
CA SER A 130 0.21 -23.77 -6.49
C SER A 130 1.61 -23.48 -5.93
N ILE A 131 2.67 -24.00 -6.56
CA ILE A 131 4.05 -23.74 -6.15
C ILE A 131 4.44 -22.29 -6.49
N GLN A 132 4.11 -21.84 -7.70
CA GLN A 132 4.41 -20.46 -8.12
C GLN A 132 3.61 -19.45 -7.29
N GLU A 133 2.36 -19.76 -6.99
CA GLU A 133 1.50 -18.95 -6.12
C GLU A 133 2.10 -18.81 -4.71
N ALA A 134 2.48 -19.94 -4.09
CA ALA A 134 3.12 -19.92 -2.77
C ALA A 134 4.43 -19.12 -2.76
N ASN A 135 5.26 -19.24 -3.81
CA ASN A 135 6.49 -18.47 -3.94
C ASN A 135 6.23 -16.96 -4.10
N ASN A 136 5.20 -16.59 -4.88
CA ASN A 136 4.81 -15.19 -5.06
C ASN A 136 4.28 -14.59 -3.76
N ILE A 137 3.44 -15.32 -3.02
CA ILE A 137 2.91 -14.89 -1.70
C ILE A 137 4.06 -14.68 -0.71
N ALA A 138 4.98 -15.66 -0.60
CA ALA A 138 6.14 -15.56 0.27
C ALA A 138 7.09 -14.42 -0.13
N PHE A 139 7.18 -14.11 -1.42
CA PHE A 139 7.91 -12.94 -1.90
C PHE A 139 7.25 -11.63 -1.45
N ILE A 140 5.93 -11.47 -1.64
CA ILE A 140 5.22 -10.25 -1.22
C ILE A 140 5.30 -10.06 0.30
N HIS A 141 5.15 -11.12 1.11
CA HIS A 141 5.33 -11.01 2.57
C HIS A 141 6.70 -10.45 2.95
N ARG A 142 7.77 -10.92 2.31
CA ARG A 142 9.13 -10.40 2.56
C ARG A 142 9.27 -8.93 2.16
N GLU A 143 8.72 -8.54 1.01
CA GLU A 143 8.74 -7.13 0.57
C GLU A 143 7.97 -6.22 1.53
N LEU A 144 6.82 -6.69 2.03
CA LEU A 144 6.07 -6.01 3.08
C LEU A 144 6.91 -5.85 4.35
N ASP A 145 7.52 -6.92 4.86
CA ASP A 145 8.31 -6.86 6.09
C ASP A 145 9.54 -5.94 5.95
N ALA A 146 10.23 -6.03 4.81
CA ALA A 146 11.35 -5.13 4.48
C ALA A 146 10.90 -3.67 4.41
N TRP A 147 9.74 -3.39 3.83
CA TRP A 147 9.17 -2.04 3.79
C TRP A 147 8.87 -1.50 5.19
N THR A 148 8.36 -2.31 6.13
CA THR A 148 8.12 -1.84 7.50
C THR A 148 9.41 -1.61 8.26
N ALA A 149 10.41 -2.48 8.08
CA ALA A 149 11.71 -2.36 8.74
C ALA A 149 12.45 -1.06 8.38
N GLN A 150 12.15 -0.46 7.22
CA GLN A 150 12.75 0.81 6.81
C GLN A 150 12.11 2.04 7.48
N ILE A 151 10.94 1.89 8.13
CA ILE A 151 10.22 3.00 8.76
C ILE A 151 10.86 3.30 10.12
N PRO A 152 11.35 4.54 10.35
CA PRO A 152 11.93 4.93 11.63
C PRO A 152 10.95 4.76 12.81
N PRO A 153 11.45 4.42 14.02
CA PRO A 153 10.61 4.24 15.21
C PRO A 153 9.71 5.43 15.55
N ASP A 154 10.16 6.65 15.27
CA ASP A 154 9.40 7.89 15.49
C ASP A 154 8.09 7.95 14.69
N PHE A 155 8.00 7.15 13.63
CA PHE A 155 6.82 7.06 12.77
C PHE A 155 6.06 5.74 12.95
N HIS A 156 6.33 4.98 14.02
CA HIS A 156 5.55 3.80 14.34
C HIS A 156 4.16 4.18 14.86
N PRO A 157 3.13 3.32 14.67
CA PRO A 157 1.74 3.62 14.98
C PRO A 157 1.51 4.16 16.40
N ALA A 158 2.16 3.55 17.40
CA ALA A 158 2.03 3.94 18.81
C ALA A 158 2.54 5.38 19.09
N VAL A 159 3.58 5.82 18.39
CA VAL A 159 4.15 7.17 18.51
C VAL A 159 3.28 8.16 17.74
N LEU A 160 2.92 7.85 16.49
CA LEU A 160 2.06 8.70 15.65
C LEU A 160 0.69 8.96 16.26
N ARG A 161 0.15 8.00 17.02
CA ARG A 161 -1.10 8.16 17.79
C ARG A 161 -1.03 9.34 18.77
N GLN A 162 0.15 9.61 19.32
CA GLN A 162 0.37 10.65 20.32
C GLN A 162 0.92 11.95 19.70
N SER A 163 1.23 11.94 18.41
CA SER A 163 1.76 13.09 17.69
C SER A 163 0.75 14.23 17.63
N ALA A 164 1.25 15.46 17.82
CA ALA A 164 0.47 16.68 17.61
C ALA A 164 0.26 17.00 16.11
N ASP A 165 1.09 16.44 15.22
CA ASP A 165 0.96 16.63 13.77
C ASP A 165 -0.08 15.66 13.19
N ILE A 166 -1.34 16.11 13.21
CA ILE A 166 -2.48 15.37 12.68
C ILE A 166 -2.30 15.05 11.19
N ALA A 167 -1.71 15.96 10.42
CA ALA A 167 -1.54 15.76 8.98
C ALA A 167 -0.52 14.65 8.73
N LEU A 168 0.61 14.66 9.43
CA LEU A 168 1.61 13.60 9.32
C LEU A 168 1.04 12.23 9.72
N SER A 169 0.38 12.16 10.88
CA SER A 169 -0.26 10.91 11.35
C SER A 169 -1.30 10.40 10.35
N ARG A 170 -2.03 11.31 9.67
CA ARG A 170 -2.99 10.97 8.62
C ARG A 170 -2.32 10.33 7.40
N HIS A 171 -1.18 10.86 6.97
CA HIS A 171 -0.44 10.32 5.84
C HIS A 171 0.12 8.92 6.13
N PHE A 172 0.66 8.70 7.33
CA PHE A 172 1.12 7.36 7.75
C PHE A 172 -0.04 6.39 7.96
N CYS A 173 -1.18 6.86 8.48
CA CYS A 173 -2.40 6.05 8.57
C CYS A 173 -2.81 5.47 7.21
N ILE A 174 -2.74 6.26 6.14
CA ILE A 174 -2.99 5.81 4.75
C ILE A 174 -1.95 4.76 4.30
N LEU A 175 -0.67 4.92 4.67
CA LEU A 175 0.36 3.93 4.30
C LEU A 175 0.17 2.61 5.05
N TYR A 176 -0.10 2.65 6.35
CA TYR A 176 -0.35 1.46 7.15
C TYR A 176 -1.65 0.75 6.76
N SER A 177 -2.69 1.48 6.33
CA SER A 177 -3.90 0.84 5.79
C SER A 177 -3.65 0.15 4.45
N ALA A 178 -2.84 0.76 3.56
CA ALA A 178 -2.42 0.14 2.30
C ALA A 178 -1.60 -1.13 2.53
N ARG A 179 -0.67 -1.09 3.50
CA ARG A 179 0.09 -2.26 3.94
C ARG A 179 -0.84 -3.36 4.44
N LEU A 180 -1.72 -3.05 5.38
CA LEU A 180 -2.60 -4.03 6.01
C LEU A 180 -3.52 -4.68 4.97
N SER A 181 -4.02 -3.89 4.03
CA SER A 181 -4.82 -4.37 2.91
C SER A 181 -4.04 -5.36 2.05
N CYS A 182 -2.77 -5.06 1.72
CA CYS A 182 -1.91 -5.98 0.97
C CYS A 182 -1.69 -7.30 1.72
N ARG A 183 -1.37 -7.24 3.02
CA ARG A 183 -1.18 -8.44 3.85
C ARG A 183 -2.46 -9.27 3.91
N ALA A 184 -3.61 -8.65 4.14
CA ALA A 184 -4.90 -9.35 4.16
C ALA A 184 -5.19 -10.03 2.81
N ILE A 185 -4.94 -9.34 1.69
CA ILE A 185 -5.15 -9.90 0.35
C ILE A 185 -4.28 -11.14 0.11
N ILE A 186 -3.01 -11.13 0.49
CA ILE A 186 -2.12 -12.29 0.25
C ILE A 186 -2.28 -13.41 1.29
N SER A 187 -2.72 -13.08 2.52
CA SER A 187 -2.99 -14.07 3.57
C SER A 187 -4.31 -14.82 3.36
N TYR A 188 -5.29 -14.22 2.68
CA TYR A 188 -6.59 -14.88 2.36
C TYR A 188 -6.79 -15.15 0.87
N GLY A 189 -5.93 -14.60 0.02
CA GLY A 189 -6.01 -14.71 -1.42
C GLY A 189 -5.47 -16.04 -1.92
N SER A 190 -6.12 -17.14 -1.56
CA SER A 190 -6.37 -18.12 -2.61
C SER A 190 -7.32 -17.43 -3.59
N ILE A 191 -6.96 -17.41 -4.87
CA ILE A 191 -7.76 -16.81 -5.96
C ILE A 191 -9.23 -17.30 -5.97
N HIS A 192 -9.53 -18.41 -5.29
CA HIS A 192 -10.88 -18.96 -5.14
C HIS A 192 -11.73 -18.36 -3.99
N ASP A 193 -11.18 -17.57 -3.07
CA ASP A 193 -11.91 -16.98 -1.92
C ASP A 193 -11.94 -15.43 -1.96
N SER A 194 -11.56 -14.82 -3.09
CA SER A 194 -11.30 -13.37 -3.23
C SER A 194 -12.53 -12.43 -3.08
N PHE A 195 -13.72 -12.97 -2.81
CA PHE A 195 -14.94 -12.16 -2.62
C PHE A 195 -15.80 -12.49 -1.41
N HIS A 196 -15.52 -13.61 -0.75
CA HIS A 196 -16.14 -13.92 0.52
C HIS A 196 -15.04 -14.57 1.31
N TYR A 197 -14.82 -14.17 2.56
CA TYR A 197 -14.02 -14.92 3.51
C TYR A 197 -14.66 -16.30 3.78
N SER A 198 -15.17 -17.01 2.77
CA SER A 198 -16.23 -18.00 2.89
C SER A 198 -15.68 -19.30 3.42
N ASN A 199 -14.49 -19.69 2.95
CA ASN A 199 -13.82 -20.88 3.45
C ASN A 199 -13.23 -20.62 4.84
N TRP A 200 -12.71 -19.42 5.08
CA TRP A 200 -12.17 -19.07 6.40
C TRP A 200 -13.28 -18.86 7.45
N VAL A 201 -14.33 -18.07 7.17
CA VAL A 201 -15.52 -17.93 8.02
C VAL A 201 -16.20 -19.27 8.19
N GLY A 202 -16.26 -20.08 7.13
CA GLY A 202 -16.75 -21.46 7.21
C GLY A 202 -15.93 -22.30 8.19
N GLY A 203 -14.60 -22.24 8.11
CA GLY A 203 -13.69 -22.94 9.02
C GLY A 203 -13.75 -22.42 10.46
N LEU A 204 -13.90 -21.10 10.65
CA LEU A 204 -14.13 -20.49 11.97
C LEU A 204 -15.45 -20.91 12.58
N ARG A 205 -16.52 -20.96 11.77
CA ARG A 205 -17.84 -21.40 12.20
C ARG A 205 -17.80 -22.87 12.60
N ASP A 206 -17.20 -23.73 11.77
CA ASP A 206 -16.98 -25.15 12.10
C ASP A 206 -16.17 -25.32 13.39
N TYR A 207 -15.07 -24.57 13.52
CA TYR A 207 -14.28 -24.55 14.75
C TYR A 207 -15.12 -24.17 15.98
N GLY A 208 -15.90 -23.09 15.89
CA GLY A 208 -16.78 -22.63 16.96
C GLY A 208 -17.86 -23.64 17.34
N GLU A 209 -18.51 -24.27 16.34
CA GLU A 209 -19.52 -25.32 16.53
C GLU A 209 -18.91 -26.55 17.23
N ARG A 210 -17.72 -26.96 16.84
CA ARG A 210 -17.02 -28.13 17.41
C ARG A 210 -16.54 -27.88 18.84
N VAL A 211 -16.06 -26.67 19.13
CA VAL A 211 -15.74 -26.25 20.51
C VAL A 211 -17.00 -26.20 21.37
N ALA A 212 -18.11 -25.66 20.87
CA ALA A 212 -19.39 -25.61 21.59
C ALA A 212 -19.94 -27.02 21.86
N ALA A 213 -19.68 -27.98 20.97
CA ALA A 213 -20.00 -29.40 21.15
C ALA A 213 -19.06 -30.14 22.12
N GLY A 214 -18.11 -29.46 22.76
CA GLY A 214 -17.18 -30.05 23.73
C GLY A 214 -16.09 -30.93 23.09
N GLN A 215 -15.88 -30.83 21.78
CA GLN A 215 -14.82 -31.58 21.10
C GLN A 215 -13.44 -30.97 21.39
N VAL A 216 -12.43 -31.81 21.54
CA VAL A 216 -11.03 -31.36 21.59
C VAL A 216 -10.60 -30.98 20.17
N VAL A 217 -10.63 -29.68 19.87
CA VAL A 217 -10.21 -29.15 18.57
C VAL A 217 -8.78 -28.63 18.67
N SER A 218 -7.87 -29.16 17.85
CA SER A 218 -6.52 -28.60 17.69
C SER A 218 -6.62 -27.18 17.13
N ARG A 219 -5.78 -26.25 17.61
CA ARG A 219 -5.67 -24.92 16.97
C ARG A 219 -5.42 -25.14 15.48
N ILE A 220 -6.22 -24.50 14.63
CA ILE A 220 -6.00 -24.49 13.18
C ILE A 220 -4.53 -24.05 12.99
N ALA A 221 -3.74 -24.83 12.26
CA ALA A 221 -2.36 -24.46 11.94
C ALA A 221 -2.39 -23.04 11.35
N ASP A 222 -1.42 -22.19 11.71
CA ASP A 222 -1.35 -20.79 11.24
C ASP A 222 -1.22 -20.78 9.71
N GLN A 223 -2.36 -20.80 9.01
CA GLN A 223 -2.38 -20.79 7.57
C GLN A 223 -2.09 -19.35 7.14
N GLN A 224 -0.98 -19.18 6.45
CA GLN A 224 -0.71 -18.00 5.62
C GLN A 224 -0.55 -16.67 6.40
N GLY A 225 -0.02 -16.73 7.62
CA GLY A 225 0.36 -15.53 8.38
C GLY A 225 -0.81 -14.79 9.04
N TRP A 226 -1.87 -15.54 9.40
CA TRP A 226 -3.04 -15.03 10.12
C TRP A 226 -2.64 -14.34 11.42
N THR A 227 -1.76 -14.97 12.21
CA THR A 227 -1.30 -14.42 13.49
C THR A 227 -0.64 -13.06 13.30
N ALA A 228 0.29 -12.96 12.35
CA ALA A 228 0.96 -11.71 11.99
C ALA A 228 -0.04 -10.64 11.52
N LEU A 229 -1.05 -11.01 10.72
CA LEU A 229 -2.08 -10.06 10.32
C LEU A 229 -2.89 -9.55 11.52
N VAL A 230 -3.30 -10.43 12.44
CA VAL A 230 -4.08 -10.03 13.62
C VAL A 230 -3.28 -9.10 14.51
N ASP A 231 -2.00 -9.39 14.72
CA ASP A 231 -1.14 -8.57 15.57
C ASP A 231 -0.85 -7.21 14.92
N GLU A 232 -0.56 -7.17 13.61
CA GLU A 232 -0.46 -5.91 12.86
C GLU A 232 -1.76 -5.11 12.87
N SER A 233 -2.91 -5.79 12.71
CA SER A 233 -4.23 -5.14 12.74
C SER A 233 -4.45 -4.46 14.09
N ARG A 234 -4.11 -5.12 15.19
CA ARG A 234 -4.25 -4.56 16.54
C ARG A 234 -3.36 -3.33 16.75
N ASP A 235 -2.12 -3.41 16.28
CA ASP A 235 -1.18 -2.30 16.36
C ASP A 235 -1.68 -1.08 15.57
N TYR A 236 -2.09 -1.30 14.32
CA TYR A 236 -2.53 -0.22 13.43
C TYR A 236 -3.90 0.35 13.82
N LEU A 237 -4.79 -0.47 14.37
CA LEU A 237 -6.10 -0.02 14.86
C LEU A 237 -5.95 1.05 15.94
N SER A 238 -4.87 0.99 16.73
CA SER A 238 -4.57 2.01 17.73
C SER A 238 -4.38 3.41 17.11
N LEU A 239 -3.82 3.48 15.90
CA LEU A 239 -3.67 4.70 15.11
C LEU A 239 -4.95 5.01 14.33
N PHE A 240 -5.62 4.01 13.76
CA PHE A 240 -6.83 4.25 12.95
C PHE A 240 -7.96 4.86 13.78
N MET A 241 -8.11 4.46 15.04
CA MET A 241 -9.13 4.98 15.95
C MET A 241 -8.94 6.45 16.33
N THR A 242 -7.79 7.08 16.05
CA THR A 242 -7.62 8.53 16.26
C THR A 242 -8.31 9.36 15.18
N PHE A 243 -8.60 8.75 14.03
CA PHE A 243 -9.29 9.36 12.91
C PHE A 243 -10.74 8.84 12.90
N GLN A 244 -11.73 9.73 12.85
CA GLN A 244 -13.14 9.34 12.96
C GLN A 244 -13.55 8.44 11.78
N SER A 245 -14.55 7.56 11.94
CA SER A 245 -15.02 6.67 10.86
C SER A 245 -15.58 7.40 9.63
N ARG A 246 -15.87 8.70 9.74
CA ARG A 246 -16.27 9.59 8.64
C ARG A 246 -15.09 10.31 7.97
N ASP A 247 -13.86 10.06 8.42
CA ASP A 247 -12.69 10.54 7.70
C ASP A 247 -12.66 9.88 6.32
N ALA A 248 -12.49 10.74 5.31
CA ALA A 248 -12.30 10.46 3.89
C ALA A 248 -11.30 9.34 3.53
N ILE A 249 -10.59 8.80 4.51
CA ILE A 249 -9.59 7.74 4.41
C ILE A 249 -10.23 6.35 4.52
N PHE A 250 -11.34 6.22 5.25
CA PHE A 250 -11.98 4.95 5.60
C PHE A 250 -13.35 4.74 4.96
N THR A 251 -13.91 5.74 4.29
CA THR A 251 -15.19 5.60 3.58
C THR A 251 -15.00 4.90 2.23
N MET A 252 -14.98 3.57 2.29
CA MET A 252 -15.51 2.65 1.28
C MET A 252 -16.25 1.52 1.99
#